data_AF-A0A973MHP1-F1
#
_entry.id   AF-A0A973MHP1-F1
#
_cell.length_a   1.000
_cell.length_b   1.000
_cell.length_c   1.000
_cell.angle_alpha   90.00
_cell.angle_beta   90.00
_cell.angle_gamma   90.00
#
_symmetry.space_group_name_H-M   'P 1'
#
loop_
_entity.id
_entity.type
_entity.pdbx_description
1 polymer ?
#
loop_
_entity_poly.entity_id
_entity_poly.type
_entity_poly.pdbx_seq_one_letter_code
_entity_poly.pdbx_strand_id
1 'polypeptide(L)'
;MRRSTVTDPDWSAEPDPVLALARQDLAFYGRTRDRARRLHYATELGALTSTSATVVAAGLHAPAWLTALIAGGAVFFTGVRQLFNPGARWIAGGQSHEALRRAVDRYLLLPPAERDAAARAALQTAIEEVGNNELREWAETQGPRANASLPAASG
;
A
#
# COMPACT_ATOMS: atom_id res chain seq x y z
N MET A 1 19.17 12.57 8.27
CA MET A 1 17.96 12.20 7.51
C MET A 1 17.71 13.27 6.45
N ARG A 2 18.13 13.04 5.20
CA ARG A 2 17.71 13.91 4.08
C ARG A 2 16.26 13.56 3.77
N ARG A 3 15.34 14.51 3.97
CA ARG A 3 14.07 14.48 3.22
C ARG A 3 14.47 14.56 1.76
N SER A 4 14.33 13.47 1.02
CA SER A 4 14.16 13.59 -0.42
C SER A 4 12.91 14.44 -0.59
N THR A 5 13.08 15.71 -0.91
CA THR A 5 12.06 16.44 -1.67
C THR A 5 11.85 15.58 -2.91
N VAL A 6 10.83 14.73 -2.88
CA VAL A 6 10.29 14.20 -4.11
C VAL A 6 9.87 15.45 -4.84
N THR A 7 10.70 15.91 -5.77
CA THR A 7 10.29 16.90 -6.75
C THR A 7 9.24 16.16 -7.55
N ASP A 8 7.99 16.25 -7.09
CA ASP A 8 6.88 15.77 -7.87
C ASP A 8 6.99 16.49 -9.21
N PRO A 9 7.12 15.74 -10.32
CA PRO A 9 7.20 16.36 -11.64
C PRO A 9 6.02 17.31 -11.77
N ASP A 10 6.28 18.53 -12.25
CA ASP A 10 5.27 19.57 -12.36
C ASP A 10 4.26 19.19 -13.45
N TRP A 11 3.31 18.33 -13.09
CA TRP A 11 2.25 17.84 -13.94
C TRP A 11 1.38 18.98 -14.47
N SER A 12 1.38 20.14 -13.80
CA SER A 12 0.58 21.30 -14.21
C SER A 12 1.12 22.00 -15.46
N ALA A 13 2.42 21.82 -15.76
CA ALA A 13 3.08 22.39 -16.93
C ALA A 13 3.00 21.51 -18.19
N GLU A 14 2.48 20.29 -18.08
CA GLU A 14 2.35 19.36 -19.20
C GLU A 14 1.22 19.79 -20.17
N PRO A 15 1.29 19.42 -21.47
CA PRO A 15 0.25 19.75 -22.46
C PRO A 15 -1.14 19.21 -22.09
N ASP A 16 -1.19 18.15 -21.29
CA ASP A 16 -2.41 17.57 -20.73
C ASP A 16 -2.22 17.29 -19.23
N PRO A 17 -2.49 18.30 -18.37
CA PRO A 17 -2.21 18.21 -16.94
C PRO A 17 -2.97 17.10 -16.21
N VAL A 18 -4.22 16.84 -16.63
CA VAL A 18 -5.07 15.82 -16.00
C VAL A 18 -4.52 14.42 -16.28
N LEU A 19 -4.08 14.18 -17.53
CA LEU A 19 -3.42 12.93 -17.88
C LEU A 19 -2.06 12.76 -17.19
N ALA A 20 -1.30 13.84 -17.04
CA ALA A 20 -0.03 13.83 -16.32
C ALA A 20 -0.21 13.45 -14.84
N LEU A 21 -1.18 14.09 -14.16
CA LEU A 21 -1.57 13.75 -12.80
C LEU A 21 -2.00 12.28 -12.67
N ALA A 22 -2.90 11.81 -13.55
CA ALA A 22 -3.37 10.44 -13.53
C ALA A 22 -2.22 9.41 -13.67
N ARG A 23 -1.21 9.71 -14.50
CA ARG A 23 -0.03 8.85 -14.67
C ARG A 23 0.88 8.85 -13.44
N GLN A 24 1.04 10.01 -12.80
CA GLN A 24 1.80 10.13 -11.57
C GLN A 24 1.18 9.30 -10.45
N ASP A 25 -0.14 9.41 -10.27
CA ASP A 25 -0.91 8.62 -9.30
C ASP A 25 -0.86 7.13 -9.62
N LEU A 26 -1.00 6.76 -10.90
CA LEU A 26 -0.87 5.37 -11.34
C LEU A 26 0.50 4.78 -10.97
N ALA A 27 1.57 5.55 -11.18
CA ALA A 27 2.92 5.15 -10.82
C ALA A 27 3.13 5.08 -9.30
N PHE A 28 2.53 6.00 -8.54
CA PHE A 28 2.51 5.96 -7.08
C PHE A 28 1.84 4.68 -6.57
N TYR A 29 0.62 4.38 -7.03
CA TYR A 29 -0.10 3.17 -6.65
C TYR A 29 0.65 1.89 -7.07
N GLY A 30 1.28 1.89 -8.24
CA GLY A 30 2.12 0.78 -8.69
C GLY A 30 3.30 0.52 -7.75
N ARG A 31 4.04 1.57 -7.37
CA ARG A 31 5.16 1.46 -6.41
C ARG A 31 4.69 1.01 -5.03
N THR A 32 3.58 1.55 -4.55
CA THR A 32 3.00 1.20 -3.24
C THR A 32 2.57 -0.26 -3.21
N ARG A 33 1.87 -0.73 -4.26
CA ARG A 33 1.46 -2.13 -4.44
C ARG A 33 2.67 -3.06 -4.43
N ASP A 34 3.70 -2.75 -5.21
CA ASP A 34 4.87 -3.60 -5.34
C ASP A 34 5.71 -3.66 -4.05
N ARG A 35 5.81 -2.53 -3.33
CA ARG A 35 6.47 -2.48 -2.01
C ARG A 35 5.69 -3.30 -0.98
N ALA A 36 4.37 -3.18 -0.94
CA ALA A 36 3.51 -3.96 -0.05
C ALA A 36 3.62 -5.46 -0.33
N ARG A 37 3.63 -5.86 -1.61
CA ARG A 37 3.85 -7.24 -2.05
C ARG A 37 5.19 -7.79 -1.56
N ARG A 38 6.28 -7.05 -1.79
CA ARG A 38 7.62 -7.47 -1.33
C ARG A 38 7.68 -7.61 0.18
N LEU A 39 7.08 -6.67 0.92
CA LEU A 39 7.04 -6.73 2.38
C LEU A 39 6.25 -7.94 2.87
N HIS A 40 5.08 -8.22 2.27
CA HIS A 40 4.27 -9.38 2.61
C HIS A 40 5.06 -10.68 2.44
N TYR A 41 5.65 -10.92 1.26
CA TYR A 41 6.44 -12.13 1.03
C TYR A 41 7.66 -12.22 1.94
N ALA A 42 8.36 -11.10 2.17
CA ALA A 42 9.51 -11.09 3.09
C ALA A 42 9.10 -11.46 4.52
N THR A 43 7.93 -10.99 5.00
CA THR A 43 7.44 -11.33 6.33
C THR A 43 7.01 -12.78 6.46
N GLU A 44 6.30 -13.32 5.46
CA GLU A 44 5.87 -14.72 5.47
C GLU A 44 7.07 -15.67 5.38
N LEU A 45 7.99 -15.42 4.45
CA LEU A 45 9.22 -16.21 4.32
C LEU A 45 10.10 -16.10 5.57
N GLY A 46 10.21 -14.91 6.16
CA GLY A 46 10.95 -14.71 7.41
C GLY A 46 10.36 -15.50 8.57
N ALA A 47 9.04 -15.48 8.72
CA ALA A 47 8.34 -16.24 9.75
C ALA A 47 8.53 -17.75 9.56
N LEU A 48 8.32 -18.26 8.34
CA LEU A 48 8.50 -19.68 8.01
C LEU A 48 9.95 -20.14 8.23
N THR A 49 10.91 -19.35 7.76
CA THR A 49 12.34 -19.70 7.91
C THR A 49 12.73 -19.72 9.38
N SER A 50 12.26 -18.75 10.16
CA SER A 50 12.58 -18.66 11.59
C SER A 50 11.95 -19.83 12.38
N THR A 51 10.69 -20.19 12.11
CA THR A 51 10.06 -21.32 12.79
C THR A 51 10.71 -22.65 12.41
N SER A 52 10.99 -22.88 11.13
CA SER A 52 11.71 -24.08 10.69
C SER A 52 13.13 -24.16 11.28
N ALA A 53 13.89 -23.07 11.26
CA ALA A 53 15.24 -23.03 11.82
C ALA A 53 15.25 -23.25 13.34
N THR A 54 14.21 -22.80 14.06
CA THR A 54 14.08 -23.06 15.50
C THR A 54 14.01 -24.57 15.79
N VAL A 55 13.23 -25.32 15.00
CA VAL A 55 13.12 -26.78 15.15
C VAL A 55 14.46 -27.47 14.90
N VAL A 56 15.18 -27.07 13.85
CA VAL A 56 16.51 -27.61 13.52
C VAL A 56 17.52 -27.30 14.63
N ALA A 57 17.55 -26.04 15.11
CA ALA A 57 18.45 -25.61 16.17
C ALA A 57 18.19 -26.38 17.47
N ALA A 58 16.93 -26.59 17.83
CA ALA A 58 16.54 -27.40 18.98
C ALA A 58 16.98 -28.87 18.82
N GLY A 59 16.73 -29.48 17.65
CA GLY A 59 17.13 -30.87 17.39
C GLY A 59 18.65 -31.08 17.42
N LEU A 60 19.42 -30.10 16.96
CA LEU A 60 20.89 -30.11 17.01
C LEU A 60 21.47 -29.68 18.37
N HIS A 61 20.63 -29.41 19.37
CA HIS A 61 21.05 -28.95 20.69
C HIS A 61 21.92 -27.68 20.62
N ALA A 62 21.56 -26.76 19.72
CA ALA A 62 22.25 -25.49 19.55
C ALA A 62 22.21 -24.66 20.85
N PRO A 63 23.18 -23.76 21.08
CA PRO A 63 23.21 -22.91 22.26
C PRO A 63 21.92 -22.12 22.44
N ALA A 64 21.45 -22.01 23.69
CA ALA A 64 20.16 -21.40 24.03
C ALA A 64 19.99 -19.98 23.45
N TRP A 65 21.06 -19.18 23.44
CA TRP A 65 21.02 -17.82 22.89
C TRP A 65 20.71 -17.80 21.38
N LEU A 66 21.21 -18.78 20.62
CA LEU A 66 21.01 -18.85 19.18
C LEU A 66 19.58 -19.28 18.87
N THR A 67 19.09 -20.32 19.53
CA THR A 67 17.70 -20.77 19.40
C THR A 67 16.72 -19.68 19.78
N ALA A 68 17.01 -18.91 20.84
CA ALA A 68 16.19 -17.78 21.28
C ALA A 68 16.16 -16.63 20.25
N LEU A 69 17.29 -16.31 19.61
CA LEU A 69 17.33 -15.29 18.54
C LEU A 69 16.48 -15.70 17.34
N ILE A 70 16.59 -16.96 16.92
CA ILE A 70 15.81 -17.49 15.78
C ILE A 70 14.31 -17.46 16.12
N ALA A 71 13.92 -17.94 17.30
CA ALA A 71 12.53 -17.90 17.75
C ALA A 71 12.01 -16.45 17.86
N GLY A 72 12.82 -15.52 18.37
CA GLY A 72 12.52 -14.10 18.40
C GLY A 72 12.28 -13.51 17.02
N GLY A 73 13.00 -13.98 16.00
CA GLY A 73 12.76 -13.64 14.59
C GLY A 73 11.33 -13.96 14.15
N ALA A 74 10.81 -15.15 14.49
CA ALA A 74 9.44 -15.53 14.14
C ALA A 74 8.39 -14.58 14.79
N VAL A 75 8.61 -14.21 16.05
CA VAL A 75 7.76 -13.25 16.77
C VAL A 75 7.83 -11.86 16.11
N PHE A 76 9.04 -11.41 15.75
CA PHE A 76 9.24 -10.15 15.05
C PHE A 76 8.48 -10.10 13.73
N PHE A 77 8.62 -11.11 12.86
CA PHE A 77 7.89 -11.15 11.59
C PHE A 77 6.37 -11.19 11.78
N THR A 78 5.90 -11.88 12.83
CA THR A 78 4.48 -11.88 13.21
C THR A 78 4.01 -10.49 13.63
N GLY A 79 4.81 -9.76 14.43
CA GLY A 79 4.52 -8.39 14.83
C GLY A 79 4.50 -7.42 13.64
N VAL A 80 5.44 -7.54 12.71
CA VAL A 80 5.48 -6.75 11.47
C VAL A 80 4.22 -6.97 10.64
N ARG A 81 3.77 -8.23 10.51
CA ARG A 81 2.52 -8.58 9.81
C ARG A 81 1.31 -7.90 10.44
N GLN A 82 1.22 -7.89 11.77
CA GLN A 82 0.11 -7.24 12.50
C GLN A 82 0.15 -5.72 12.39
N LEU A 83 1.34 -5.12 12.51
CA LEU A 83 1.51 -3.67 12.53
C LEU A 83 1.26 -3.04 11.16
N PHE A 84 1.82 -3.63 10.10
CA PHE A 84 1.79 -3.02 8.77
C PHE A 84 0.70 -3.58 7.86
N ASN A 85 0.09 -4.72 8.21
CA ASN A 85 -0.90 -5.46 7.40
C ASN A 85 -0.61 -5.38 5.88
N PRO A 86 0.60 -5.81 5.45
CA PRO A 86 1.07 -5.58 4.08
C PRO A 86 0.20 -6.28 3.03
N GLY A 87 -0.48 -7.37 3.41
CA GLY A 87 -1.44 -8.08 2.53
C GLY A 87 -2.67 -7.23 2.21
N ALA A 88 -3.33 -6.66 3.22
CA ALA A 88 -4.48 -5.77 2.99
C ALA A 88 -4.08 -4.53 2.18
N ARG A 89 -2.92 -3.93 2.49
CA ARG A 89 -2.38 -2.78 1.74
C ARG A 89 -2.05 -3.11 0.29
N TRP A 90 -1.57 -4.33 0.03
CA TRP A 90 -1.27 -4.79 -1.32
C TRP A 90 -2.56 -4.90 -2.16
N ILE A 91 -3.62 -5.47 -1.59
CA ILE A 91 -4.90 -5.64 -2.28
C ILE A 91 -5.54 -4.27 -2.55
N ALA A 92 -5.67 -3.42 -1.52
CA ALA A 92 -6.27 -2.09 -1.66
C ALA A 92 -5.52 -1.24 -2.70
N GLY A 93 -4.18 -1.18 -2.60
CA GLY A 93 -3.37 -0.46 -3.61
C GLY A 93 -3.48 -1.05 -5.01
N GLY A 94 -3.69 -2.37 -5.13
CA GLY A 94 -3.94 -3.04 -6.42
C GLY A 94 -5.29 -2.68 -7.03
N GLN A 95 -6.34 -2.57 -6.21
CA GLN A 95 -7.68 -2.16 -6.64
C GLN A 95 -7.68 -0.70 -7.13
N SER A 96 -7.10 0.23 -6.35
CA SER A 96 -6.96 1.64 -6.76
C SER A 96 -6.13 1.78 -8.03
N HIS A 97 -5.02 1.04 -8.14
CA HIS A 97 -4.19 1.04 -9.35
C HIS A 97 -4.99 0.59 -10.59
N GLU A 98 -5.71 -0.51 -10.50
CA GLU A 98 -6.44 -1.05 -11.66
C GLU A 98 -7.67 -0.19 -12.03
N ALA A 99 -8.35 0.40 -11.04
CA ALA A 99 -9.44 1.35 -11.28
C ALA A 99 -8.93 2.58 -12.05
N LEU A 100 -7.84 3.18 -11.59
CA LEU A 100 -7.21 4.32 -12.25
C LEU A 100 -6.64 3.94 -13.62
N ARG A 101 -6.02 2.77 -13.76
CA ARG A 101 -5.51 2.26 -15.04
C ARG A 101 -6.61 2.20 -16.09
N ARG A 102 -7.77 1.67 -15.74
CA ARG A 102 -8.94 1.59 -16.65
C ARG A 102 -9.47 2.97 -17.02
N ALA A 103 -9.45 3.94 -16.11
CA ALA A 103 -9.84 5.31 -16.42
C ALA A 103 -8.86 5.97 -17.40
N VAL A 104 -7.56 5.82 -17.18
CA VAL A 104 -6.50 6.30 -18.08
C VAL A 104 -6.60 5.63 -19.44
N ASP A 105 -6.77 4.30 -19.49
CA ASP A 105 -6.90 3.55 -20.74
C ASP A 105 -8.12 4.04 -21.55
N ARG A 106 -9.29 4.23 -20.91
CA ARG A 106 -10.48 4.81 -21.56
C ARG A 106 -10.22 6.21 -22.12
N TYR A 107 -9.52 7.05 -21.38
CA TYR A 107 -9.16 8.39 -21.83
C TYR A 107 -8.19 8.38 -23.02
N LEU A 108 -7.21 7.47 -23.01
CA LEU A 108 -6.22 7.35 -24.08
C LEU A 108 -6.77 6.72 -25.35
N LEU A 109 -7.83 5.89 -25.24
CA LEU A 109 -8.55 5.35 -26.39
C LEU A 109 -9.30 6.41 -27.19
N LEU A 110 -9.61 7.56 -26.60
CA LEU A 110 -10.16 8.70 -27.34
C LEU A 110 -9.09 9.29 -28.27
N PRO A 111 -9.44 9.57 -29.55
CA PRO A 111 -8.59 10.36 -30.43
C PRO A 111 -8.21 11.71 -29.80
N PRO A 112 -7.02 12.26 -30.07
CA PRO A 112 -6.58 13.53 -29.47
C PRO A 112 -7.57 14.69 -29.65
N ALA A 113 -8.33 14.71 -30.76
CA ALA A 113 -9.34 15.73 -31.03
C ALA A 113 -10.61 15.60 -30.14
N GLU A 114 -10.89 14.40 -29.63
CA GLU A 114 -12.04 14.09 -28.76
C GLU A 114 -11.67 14.16 -27.27
N ARG A 115 -10.41 14.45 -26.94
CA ARG A 115 -9.92 14.70 -25.57
C ARG A 115 -10.25 16.13 -25.13
N ASP A 116 -11.53 16.45 -25.20
CA ASP A 116 -12.08 17.76 -24.88
C ASP A 116 -12.19 17.98 -23.36
N ALA A 117 -12.83 19.09 -22.98
CA ALA A 117 -13.06 19.41 -21.58
C ALA A 117 -13.91 18.36 -20.85
N ALA A 118 -14.87 17.72 -21.53
CA ALA A 118 -15.72 16.70 -20.93
C ALA A 118 -14.94 15.41 -20.67
N ALA A 119 -14.10 14.98 -21.62
CA ALA A 119 -13.20 13.84 -21.44
C ALA A 119 -12.21 14.07 -20.28
N ARG A 120 -11.65 15.29 -20.17
CA ARG A 120 -10.75 15.66 -19.06
C ARG A 120 -11.48 15.68 -17.72
N ALA A 121 -12.68 16.25 -17.66
CA ALA A 121 -13.50 16.25 -16.46
C ALA A 121 -13.84 14.82 -16.00
N ALA A 122 -14.19 13.93 -16.93
CA ALA A 122 -14.46 12.52 -16.62
C ALA A 122 -13.23 11.79 -16.05
N LEU A 123 -12.03 12.06 -16.58
CA LEU A 123 -10.79 11.51 -16.03
C LEU A 123 -10.51 12.09 -14.63
N GLN A 124 -10.70 13.39 -14.44
CA GLN A 124 -10.52 14.03 -13.13
C GLN A 124 -11.46 13.44 -12.07
N THR A 125 -12.75 13.27 -12.40
CA THR A 125 -13.73 12.62 -11.50
C THR A 125 -13.26 11.21 -11.12
N ALA A 126 -12.73 10.44 -12.06
CA ALA A 126 -12.22 9.11 -11.76
C ALA A 126 -11.00 9.13 -10.82
N ILE A 127 -10.11 10.12 -10.95
CA ILE A 127 -8.98 10.31 -10.00
C ILE A 127 -9.52 10.60 -8.59
N GLU A 128 -10.45 11.55 -8.48
CA GLU A 128 -11.05 11.95 -7.21
C GLU A 128 -11.82 10.80 -6.55
N GLU A 129 -12.56 10.00 -7.32
CA GLU A 129 -13.27 8.82 -6.82
C GLU A 129 -12.31 7.77 -6.24
N VAL A 130 -11.18 7.52 -6.89
CA VAL A 130 -10.16 6.58 -6.38
C VAL A 130 -9.60 7.07 -5.06
N GLY A 131 -9.25 8.36 -4.95
CA GLY A 131 -8.77 8.96 -3.70
C GLY A 131 -9.82 8.95 -2.58
N ASN A 132 -11.08 9.27 -2.91
CA ASN A 132 -12.19 9.26 -1.95
C ASN A 132 -12.50 7.87 -1.43
N ASN A 133 -12.41 6.84 -2.29
CA ASN A 133 -12.58 5.45 -1.87
C ASN A 133 -11.47 5.02 -0.90
N GLU A 134 -10.22 5.37 -1.18
CA GLU A 134 -9.10 5.08 -0.27
C GLU A 134 -9.27 5.78 1.09
N LEU A 135 -9.70 7.04 1.09
CA LEU A 135 -9.97 7.77 2.32
C LEU A 135 -11.11 7.13 3.14
N ARG A 136 -12.15 6.64 2.48
CA ARG A 136 -13.27 5.93 3.12
C ARG A 136 -12.83 4.61 3.72
N GLU A 137 -12.09 3.79 2.97
CA GLU A 137 -11.53 2.53 3.45
C GLU A 137 -10.60 2.75 4.66
N TRP A 138 -9.80 3.81 4.62
CA TRP A 138 -8.95 4.19 5.74
C TRP A 138 -9.78 4.58 6.97
N ALA A 139 -10.81 5.41 6.80
CA ALA A 139 -11.70 5.83 7.87
C ALA A 139 -12.45 4.64 8.50
N GLU A 140 -12.93 3.70 7.68
CA GLU A 140 -13.59 2.47 8.14
C GLU A 140 -12.62 1.54 8.89
N THR A 141 -11.36 1.47 8.45
CA THR A 141 -10.35 0.62 9.09
C THR A 141 -9.82 1.18 10.42
N GLN A 142 -9.84 2.51 10.59
CA GLN A 142 -9.34 3.20 11.79
C GLN A 142 -10.45 3.61 12.77
N GLY A 143 -11.68 3.88 12.29
CA GLY A 143 -12.82 4.30 13.11
C GLY A 143 -13.16 3.36 14.28
N PRO A 144 -13.16 2.03 14.11
CA PRO A 144 -13.39 1.08 15.20
C PRO A 144 -12.28 1.08 16.26
N ARG A 145 -11.03 1.39 15.88
CA ARG A 145 -9.88 1.46 16.82
C ARG A 145 -9.90 2.75 17.65
N ALA A 146 -10.38 3.86 17.08
CA ALA A 146 -10.53 5.13 17.79
C ALA A 146 -11.66 5.11 18.82
N ASN A 147 -12.79 4.45 18.52
CA ASN A 147 -13.91 4.34 19.47
C ASN A 147 -13.67 3.32 20.60
N ALA A 148 -12.84 2.29 20.38
CA ALA A 148 -12.49 1.32 21.42
C ALA A 148 -11.50 1.85 22.47
N SER A 149 -10.83 2.98 22.21
CA SER A 149 -9.81 3.56 23.09
C SER A 149 -10.33 4.68 24.01
N LEU A 150 -11.61 5.03 23.92
CA LEU A 150 -12.28 5.90 24.90
C LEU A 150 -12.89 5.00 25.99
N PRO A 151 -12.29 4.89 27.20
CA PRO A 151 -13.02 4.31 28.31
C PRO A 151 -14.29 5.12 28.51
N ALA A 152 -15.43 4.45 28.53
CA ALA A 152 -16.70 5.06 28.87
C ALA A 152 -16.52 5.74 30.24
N ALA A 153 -16.45 7.07 30.24
CA ALA A 153 -16.49 7.84 31.46
C ALA A 153 -17.89 7.68 32.04
N SER A 154 -18.07 6.64 32.86
CA SER A 154 -19.24 6.45 33.70
C SER A 154 -19.17 7.48 34.82
N GLY A 155 -19.98 8.54 34.69
CA GLY A 155 -20.34 9.45 35.76
C GLY A 155 -21.61 9.01 36.47
#